data_AF-A0A453G9Q6-F1
#
_entry.id   AF-A0A453G9Q6-F1
#
_cell.length_a   1.000
_cell.length_b   1.000
_cell.length_c   1.000
_cell.angle_alpha   90.00
_cell.angle_beta   90.00
_cell.angle_gamma   90.00
#
_symmetry.space_group_name_H-M   'P 1'
#
loop_
_entity.id
_entity.type
_entity.pdbx_description
1 polymer ?
#
loop_
_entity_poly.entity_id
_entity_poly.type
_entity_poly.pdbx_seq_one_letter_code
_entity_poly.pdbx_strand_id
1 'polypeptide(L)'
;MERTMKKIGHLSHFTFSSLTGGSSSVDALTPKMQKDTLDSFRSGKVNLLFTTDVAEEGIDVTDCSCVIRFDLPKTTRSYMQSRGRARQKDSQYILMIERENVKQNNLISAILRSEKSMIETALNRDSEDLLPGFFPVEEKNEYLVGTTGAKVTAGSSISVIVQYCDKLLGDKYDTTKPLFEFTNHGDGFVCTLMLPSSDMLPPLVGPKARNKKKAKQLVCLDACKQLHQLGVLTDSLCLSVEEPP
;
A
#
# COMPACT_ATOMS: atom_id res chain seq x y z
N MET A 1 -1.79 1.44 38.62
CA MET A 1 -2.57 2.15 37.58
C MET A 1 -4.07 2.20 37.87
N GLU A 2 -4.71 1.08 38.17
CA GLU A 2 -6.18 1.02 38.35
C GLU A 2 -6.73 1.94 39.46
N ARG A 3 -6.03 2.05 40.60
CA ARG A 3 -6.39 2.98 41.68
C ARG A 3 -6.26 4.46 41.30
N THR A 4 -5.37 4.78 40.35
CA THR A 4 -5.11 6.16 39.92
C THR A 4 -6.16 6.59 38.89
N MET A 5 -6.50 5.70 37.95
CA MET A 5 -7.56 5.95 36.96
C MET A 5 -8.93 6.13 37.60
N LYS A 6 -9.29 5.31 38.61
CA LYS A 6 -10.56 5.45 39.35
C LYS A 6 -10.69 6.76 40.13
N LYS A 7 -9.59 7.44 40.43
CA LYS A 7 -9.60 8.75 41.12
C LYS A 7 -9.84 9.92 40.16
N ILE A 8 -9.67 9.71 38.86
CA ILE A 8 -9.81 10.74 37.85
C ILE A 8 -11.24 10.67 37.29
N GLY A 9 -12.16 11.39 37.94
CA GLY A 9 -13.62 11.28 37.68
C GLY A 9 -14.07 11.57 36.24
N HIS A 10 -13.24 12.24 35.43
CA HIS A 10 -13.53 12.53 34.02
C HIS A 10 -13.15 11.39 33.05
N LEU A 11 -12.52 10.31 33.53
CA LEU A 11 -12.13 9.15 32.72
C LEU A 11 -13.05 7.94 32.93
N SER A 12 -14.22 8.11 33.53
CA SER A 12 -15.17 7.04 33.85
C SER A 12 -15.70 6.27 32.63
N HIS A 13 -15.66 6.88 31.45
CA HIS A 13 -16.05 6.25 30.18
C HIS A 13 -14.96 5.35 29.57
N PHE A 14 -13.74 5.37 30.11
CA PHE A 14 -12.67 4.51 29.65
C PHE A 14 -12.67 3.19 30.42
N THR A 15 -12.83 2.09 29.68
CA THR A 15 -12.53 0.74 30.14
C THR A 15 -11.14 0.38 29.66
N PHE A 16 -10.23 0.10 30.60
CA PHE A 16 -8.83 -0.12 30.27
C PHE A 16 -8.34 -1.52 30.60
N SER A 17 -7.31 -1.96 29.89
CA SER A 17 -6.54 -3.15 30.22
C SER A 17 -5.06 -2.91 29.94
N SER A 18 -4.19 -3.79 30.41
CA SER A 18 -2.76 -3.73 30.17
C SER A 18 -2.25 -5.00 29.50
N LEU A 19 -1.27 -4.87 28.62
CA LEU A 19 -0.57 -5.95 27.94
C LEU A 19 0.93 -5.82 28.21
N THR A 20 1.52 -6.82 28.84
CA THR A 20 2.93 -6.85 29.26
C THR A 20 3.60 -8.11 28.73
N GLY A 21 4.90 -8.01 28.45
CA GLY A 21 5.71 -9.11 27.93
C GLY A 21 6.16 -10.11 28.99
N GLY A 22 6.40 -11.35 28.56
CA GLY A 22 6.87 -12.42 29.43
C GLY A 22 8.40 -12.51 29.47
N SER A 23 8.99 -12.38 30.67
CA SER A 23 10.16 -13.19 31.09
C SER A 23 10.70 -12.85 32.49
N SER A 24 10.39 -11.72 33.12
CA SER A 24 11.00 -11.41 34.44
C SER A 24 10.24 -10.47 35.37
N SER A 25 9.03 -10.01 35.02
CA SER A 25 8.25 -9.10 35.86
C SER A 25 7.16 -9.83 36.63
N VAL A 26 6.93 -9.42 37.88
CA VAL A 26 5.86 -9.90 38.77
C VAL A 26 4.45 -9.72 38.18
N ASP A 27 4.30 -8.88 37.15
CA ASP A 27 3.04 -8.61 36.43
C ASP A 27 3.05 -9.16 34.98
N ALA A 28 3.86 -10.17 34.68
CA ALA A 28 3.89 -10.80 33.35
C ALA A 28 2.59 -11.56 33.08
N LEU A 29 1.86 -11.14 32.04
CA LEU A 29 0.63 -11.81 31.61
C LEU A 29 0.93 -13.15 30.95
N THR A 30 0.19 -14.19 31.36
CA THR A 30 0.23 -15.47 30.64
C THR A 30 -0.27 -15.29 29.20
N PRO A 31 0.18 -16.10 28.23
CA PRO A 31 -0.29 -16.00 26.84
C PRO A 31 -1.82 -16.07 26.70
N LYS A 32 -2.48 -16.84 27.58
CA LYS A 32 -3.94 -16.92 27.65
C LYS A 32 -4.56 -15.57 28.06
N MET A 33 -4.04 -14.95 29.13
CA MET A 33 -4.55 -13.65 29.58
C MET A 33 -4.24 -12.52 28.59
N GLN A 34 -3.11 -12.59 27.89
CA GLN A 34 -2.79 -11.67 26.79
C GLN A 34 -3.84 -11.78 25.68
N LYS A 35 -4.18 -13.01 25.28
CA LYS A 35 -5.23 -13.27 24.28
C LYS A 35 -6.59 -12.75 24.74
N ASP A 36 -7.01 -13.07 25.97
CA ASP A 36 -8.29 -12.62 26.52
C ASP A 36 -8.38 -11.08 26.59
N THR A 37 -7.26 -10.42 26.89
CA THR A 37 -7.14 -8.95 26.88
C THR A 37 -7.30 -8.37 25.48
N LEU A 38 -6.63 -8.96 24.50
CA LEU A 38 -6.73 -8.55 23.10
C LEU A 38 -8.14 -8.78 22.56
N ASP A 39 -8.77 -9.90 22.88
CA ASP A 39 -10.15 -10.19 22.47
C ASP A 39 -11.15 -9.23 23.13
N SER A 40 -10.90 -8.83 24.38
CA SER A 40 -11.69 -7.80 25.07
C SER A 40 -11.53 -6.41 24.43
N PHE A 41 -10.33 -6.06 23.96
CA PHE A 41 -10.08 -4.82 23.22
C PHE A 41 -10.74 -4.84 21.84
N ARG A 42 -10.60 -5.95 21.10
CA ARG A 42 -11.21 -6.16 19.78
C ARG A 42 -12.74 -6.09 19.82
N SER A 43 -13.34 -6.62 20.89
CA SER A 43 -14.81 -6.56 21.09
C SER A 43 -15.31 -5.22 21.61
N GLY A 44 -14.43 -4.25 21.91
CA GLY A 44 -14.79 -2.94 22.44
C GLY A 44 -15.18 -2.92 23.92
N LYS A 45 -15.10 -4.06 24.62
CA LYS A 45 -15.28 -4.12 26.08
C LYS A 45 -14.22 -3.29 26.80
N VAL A 46 -13.02 -3.27 26.23
CA VAL A 46 -11.90 -2.39 26.62
C VAL A 46 -11.70 -1.39 25.49
N ASN A 47 -11.67 -0.10 25.80
CA ASN A 47 -11.44 0.97 24.82
C ASN A 47 -10.10 1.71 25.03
N LEU A 48 -9.33 1.36 26.07
CA LEU A 48 -8.00 1.90 26.33
C LEU A 48 -7.02 0.76 26.67
N LEU A 49 -6.00 0.57 25.83
CA LEU A 49 -4.99 -0.48 26.04
C LEU A 49 -3.64 0.14 26.41
N PHE A 50 -3.13 -0.22 27.58
CA PHE A 50 -1.74 0.07 27.97
C PHE A 50 -0.85 -1.07 27.54
N THR A 51 0.26 -0.79 26.88
CA THR A 51 1.16 -1.84 26.41
C THR A 51 2.60 -1.39 26.45
N THR A 52 3.52 -2.34 26.61
CA THR A 52 4.94 -2.14 26.30
C THR A 52 5.19 -2.41 24.81
N ASP A 53 6.46 -2.50 24.44
CA ASP A 53 6.97 -2.95 23.13
C ASP A 53 6.36 -4.26 22.59
N VAL A 54 5.70 -5.04 23.45
CA VAL A 54 5.01 -6.28 23.12
C VAL A 54 3.87 -6.09 22.11
N ALA A 55 3.26 -4.90 22.02
CA ALA A 55 2.29 -4.60 20.98
C ALA A 55 2.90 -4.24 19.61
N GLU A 56 4.21 -3.97 19.57
CA GLU A 56 4.91 -3.60 18.33
C GLU A 56 5.30 -4.84 17.51
N GLU A 57 5.54 -5.97 18.17
CA GLU A 57 5.98 -7.21 17.52
C GLU A 57 5.07 -8.39 17.82
N GLY A 58 4.67 -9.13 16.77
CA GLY A 58 4.02 -10.43 16.89
C GLY A 58 2.57 -10.42 17.40
N ILE A 59 2.04 -9.26 17.82
CA ILE A 59 0.67 -9.12 18.31
C ILE A 59 -0.17 -8.32 17.33
N ASP A 60 -1.33 -8.88 17.00
CA ASP A 60 -2.30 -8.26 16.11
C ASP A 60 -3.31 -7.41 16.90
N VAL A 61 -3.00 -6.12 17.03
CA VAL A 61 -3.89 -5.12 17.63
C VAL A 61 -4.74 -4.49 16.53
N THR A 62 -6.05 -4.36 16.79
CA THR A 62 -6.99 -3.65 15.91
C THR A 62 -6.58 -2.21 15.66
N ASP A 63 -7.05 -1.65 14.55
CA ASP A 63 -6.79 -0.26 14.23
C ASP A 63 -7.41 0.67 15.29
N CYS A 64 -6.62 1.62 15.76
CA CYS A 64 -6.94 2.55 16.83
C CYS A 64 -7.24 3.95 16.26
N SER A 65 -8.16 4.66 16.90
CA SER A 65 -8.39 6.09 16.64
C SER A 65 -7.29 6.98 17.21
N CYS A 66 -6.59 6.53 18.26
CA CYS A 66 -5.48 7.26 18.85
C CYS A 66 -4.41 6.28 19.35
N VAL A 67 -3.14 6.58 19.07
CA VAL A 67 -1.99 5.87 19.60
C VAL A 67 -1.07 6.89 20.26
N ILE A 68 -0.84 6.72 21.55
CA ILE A 68 0.03 7.60 22.34
C ILE A 68 1.27 6.82 22.75
N ARG A 69 2.43 7.26 22.29
CA ARG A 69 3.72 6.74 22.71
C ARG A 69 4.29 7.60 23.83
N PHE A 70 4.34 7.04 25.02
CA PHE A 70 5.02 7.65 26.14
C PHE A 70 6.55 7.51 25.99
N ASP A 71 7.01 6.30 25.66
CA ASP A 71 8.41 6.03 25.38
C ASP A 71 8.74 6.15 23.88
N LEU A 72 9.90 6.73 23.59
CA LEU A 72 10.36 6.91 22.23
C LEU A 72 10.61 5.56 21.54
N PRO A 73 10.29 5.45 20.24
CA PRO A 73 10.63 4.28 19.46
C PRO A 73 12.16 4.12 19.39
N LYS A 74 12.65 2.91 19.63
CA LYS A 74 14.10 2.60 19.60
C LYS A 74 14.64 2.45 18.18
N THR A 75 13.77 2.12 17.23
CA THR A 75 14.13 1.84 15.84
C THR A 75 13.08 2.41 14.88
N THR A 76 13.46 2.62 13.62
CA THR A 76 12.50 3.04 12.57
C THR A 76 11.38 2.03 12.38
N ARG A 77 11.67 0.73 12.54
CA ARG A 77 10.67 -0.35 12.49
C ARG A 77 9.61 -0.20 13.59
N SER A 78 10.04 -0.01 14.83
CA SER A 78 9.18 0.22 16.00
C SER A 78 8.25 1.44 15.79
N TYR A 79 8.82 2.53 15.27
CA TYR A 79 8.06 3.73 14.91
C TYR A 79 7.00 3.45 13.84
N MET A 80 7.36 2.77 12.74
CA MET A 80 6.42 2.45 11.67
C MET A 80 5.31 1.49 12.11
N GLN A 81 5.64 0.46 12.90
CA GLN A 81 4.68 -0.53 13.40
C GLN A 81 3.65 0.11 14.34
N SER A 82 4.11 0.95 15.28
CA SER A 82 3.22 1.64 16.21
C SER A 82 2.37 2.71 15.53
N ARG A 83 2.93 3.48 14.59
CA ARG A 83 2.16 4.41 13.75
C ARG A 83 1.13 3.70 12.89
N GLY A 84 1.45 2.50 12.39
CA GLY A 84 0.55 1.67 11.60
C GLY A 84 -0.75 1.27 12.33
N ARG A 85 -0.78 1.34 13.67
CA ARG A 85 -2.00 1.11 14.45
C ARG A 85 -2.95 2.32 14.44
N ALA A 86 -2.47 3.52 14.15
CA ALA A 86 -3.28 4.73 13.94
C ALA A 86 -3.35 5.04 12.44
N ARG A 87 -4.02 4.18 11.67
CA ARG A 87 -4.17 4.32 10.20
C ARG A 87 -5.58 4.68 9.74
N GLN A 88 -6.55 4.73 10.64
CA GLN A 88 -7.92 5.10 10.30
C GLN A 88 -8.00 6.59 9.92
N LYS A 89 -9.04 6.95 9.16
CA LYS A 89 -9.33 8.35 8.88
C LYS A 89 -9.52 9.09 10.21
N ASP A 90 -8.93 10.28 10.31
CA ASP A 90 -8.94 11.12 11.52
C ASP A 90 -8.27 10.50 12.76
N SER A 91 -7.50 9.42 12.59
CA SER A 91 -6.72 8.86 13.70
C SER A 91 -5.51 9.72 14.04
N GLN A 92 -5.12 9.70 15.32
CA GLN A 92 -4.02 10.49 15.85
C GLN A 92 -2.88 9.59 16.32
N TYR A 93 -1.67 9.96 15.95
CA TYR A 93 -0.45 9.35 16.46
C TYR A 93 0.36 10.41 17.22
N ILE A 94 0.46 10.24 18.53
CA ILE A 94 1.07 11.22 19.44
C ILE A 94 2.34 10.60 20.02
N LEU A 95 3.45 11.31 19.86
CA LEU A 95 4.74 10.94 20.45
C LEU A 95 5.09 11.94 21.55
N MET A 96 5.25 11.45 22.77
CA MET A 96 5.68 12.27 23.90
C MET A 96 7.20 12.42 23.86
N ILE A 97 7.66 13.67 23.88
CA ILE A 97 9.07 14.03 23.88
C ILE A 97 9.32 14.97 25.06
N GLU A 98 10.40 14.73 25.78
CA GLU A 98 10.82 15.61 26.86
C GLU A 98 11.29 16.96 26.31
N ARG A 99 10.81 18.05 26.91
CA ARG A 99 11.19 19.41 26.49
C ARG A 99 12.70 19.60 26.65
N GLU A 100 13.31 20.25 25.67
CA GLU A 100 14.74 20.59 25.67
C GLU A 100 15.70 19.37 25.65
N ASN A 101 15.18 18.15 25.46
CA ASN A 101 16.03 16.96 25.37
C ASN A 101 16.60 16.78 23.95
N VAL A 102 17.80 17.31 23.72
CA VAL A 102 18.49 17.26 22.42
C VAL A 102 18.73 15.82 21.94
N LYS A 103 19.04 14.88 22.86
CA LYS A 103 19.29 13.48 22.50
C LYS A 103 18.04 12.83 21.91
N GLN A 104 16.88 13.08 22.53
CA GLN A 104 15.59 12.59 22.06
C GLN A 104 15.21 13.21 20.70
N ASN A 105 15.38 14.53 20.54
CA ASN A 105 15.10 15.21 19.28
C ASN A 105 15.99 14.71 18.13
N ASN A 106 17.27 14.45 18.40
CA ASN A 106 18.19 13.87 17.42
C ASN A 106 17.79 12.44 17.03
N LEU A 107 17.38 11.62 18.00
CA LEU A 107 16.89 10.26 17.75
C LEU A 107 15.66 10.28 16.84
N ILE A 108 14.68 11.13 17.12
CA ILE A 108 13.48 11.24 16.30
C ILE A 108 13.78 11.77 14.91
N SER A 109 14.65 12.78 14.80
CA SER A 109 15.11 13.28 13.51
C SER A 109 15.80 12.20 12.67
N ALA A 110 16.62 11.35 13.31
CA ALA A 110 17.27 10.22 12.65
C ALA A 110 16.25 9.16 12.18
N ILE A 111 15.25 8.83 13.00
CA ILE A 111 14.18 7.89 12.66
C ILE A 111 13.35 8.41 11.47
N LEU A 112 12.93 9.68 11.49
CA LEU A 112 12.15 10.28 10.40
C LEU A 112 12.97 10.36 9.10
N ARG A 113 14.26 10.66 9.19
CA ARG A 113 15.17 10.65 8.04
C ARG A 113 15.35 9.25 7.48
N SER A 114 15.51 8.25 8.35
CA SER A 114 15.62 6.84 7.97
C SER A 114 14.35 6.37 7.27
N GLU A 115 13.17 6.71 7.79
CA GLU A 115 11.89 6.40 7.14
C GLU A 115 11.82 7.01 5.74
N LYS A 116 12.08 8.32 5.62
CA LYS A 116 12.03 9.00 4.33
C LYS A 116 12.99 8.37 3.33
N SER A 117 14.22 8.09 3.75
CA SER A 117 15.22 7.42 2.92
C SER A 117 14.77 6.02 2.50
N MET A 118 14.16 5.23 3.39
CA MET A 118 13.64 3.90 3.05
C MET A 118 12.49 3.98 2.04
N ILE A 119 11.55 4.92 2.22
CA ILE A 119 10.44 5.11 1.28
C ILE A 119 10.97 5.58 -0.07
N GLU A 120 11.85 6.57 -0.08
CA GLU A 120 12.48 7.09 -1.30
C GLU A 120 13.27 6.00 -2.02
N THR A 121 14.08 5.22 -1.30
CA THR A 121 14.80 4.08 -1.88
C THR A 121 13.86 2.99 -2.37
N ALA A 122 12.73 2.75 -1.71
CA ALA A 122 11.75 1.76 -2.17
C ALA A 122 10.97 2.23 -3.41
N LEU A 123 10.69 3.53 -3.51
CA LEU A 123 10.02 4.16 -4.66
C LEU A 123 10.98 4.31 -5.85
N ASN A 124 12.23 4.67 -5.57
CA ASN A 124 13.31 4.83 -6.55
C ASN A 124 14.06 3.52 -6.83
N ARG A 125 13.69 2.42 -6.15
CA ARG A 125 14.03 1.06 -6.55
C ARG A 125 13.28 0.74 -7.84
N ASP A 126 13.70 1.37 -8.93
CA ASP A 126 13.65 0.71 -10.21
C ASP A 126 14.61 -0.49 -10.14
N SER A 127 14.27 -1.57 -10.83
CA SER A 127 15.03 -2.81 -10.88
C SER A 127 16.40 -2.67 -11.57
N GLU A 128 16.93 -1.46 -11.70
CA GLU A 128 18.00 -1.04 -12.62
C GLU A 128 19.35 -0.72 -11.94
N ASP A 129 19.47 -0.70 -10.61
CA ASP A 129 20.76 -0.45 -9.91
C ASP A 129 21.79 -1.60 -10.04
N LEU A 130 21.55 -2.59 -10.90
CA LEU A 130 22.50 -3.67 -11.17
C LEU A 130 23.28 -3.55 -12.49
N LEU A 131 23.03 -2.56 -13.35
CA LEU A 131 23.76 -2.48 -14.64
C LEU A 131 24.11 -1.04 -15.05
N PRO A 132 25.40 -0.68 -15.12
CA PRO A 132 25.84 0.55 -15.76
C PRO A 132 25.89 0.33 -17.27
N GLY A 133 25.12 1.10 -18.04
CA GLY A 133 25.19 1.06 -19.51
C GLY A 133 24.27 2.08 -20.18
N PHE A 134 24.89 3.04 -20.86
CA PHE A 134 24.32 4.00 -21.81
C PHE A 134 23.17 3.43 -22.68
N PHE A 135 22.12 4.21 -22.97
CA PHE A 135 21.89 4.88 -24.28
C PHE A 135 20.55 5.65 -24.29
N PRO A 136 20.45 6.76 -25.07
CA PRO A 136 19.30 7.67 -25.11
C PRO A 136 18.25 7.23 -26.13
N VAL A 137 16.98 7.56 -25.88
CA VAL A 137 16.02 8.23 -26.79
C VAL A 137 14.68 8.29 -26.05
N GLU A 138 14.25 9.52 -25.77
CA GLU A 138 12.93 9.86 -25.25
C GLU A 138 11.87 9.67 -26.35
N GLU A 139 11.31 8.47 -26.50
CA GLU A 139 10.01 8.35 -27.17
C GLU A 139 8.91 8.72 -26.19
N LYS A 140 8.12 9.76 -26.54
CA LYS A 140 6.95 10.22 -25.77
C LYS A 140 6.02 9.04 -25.49
N ASN A 141 6.04 8.58 -24.24
CA ASN A 141 5.29 7.44 -23.73
C ASN A 141 3.82 7.79 -23.41
N GLU A 142 3.19 8.60 -24.25
CA GLU A 142 1.85 9.16 -24.03
C GLU A 142 0.99 9.07 -25.29
N TYR A 143 -0.29 8.77 -25.12
CA TYR A 143 -1.30 8.80 -26.16
C TYR A 143 -2.32 9.89 -25.85
N LEU A 144 -2.49 10.84 -26.78
CA LEU A 144 -3.44 11.95 -26.67
C LEU A 144 -4.56 11.75 -27.68
N VAL A 145 -5.80 11.78 -27.22
CA VAL A 145 -6.99 11.79 -28.06
C VAL A 145 -7.26 13.22 -28.50
N GLY A 146 -7.13 13.49 -29.81
CA GLY A 146 -7.25 14.83 -30.36
C GLY A 146 -8.66 15.44 -30.28
N THR A 147 -9.70 14.62 -30.13
CA THR A 147 -11.11 15.07 -30.09
C THR A 147 -11.53 15.57 -28.71
N THR A 148 -11.03 14.97 -27.62
CA THR A 148 -11.41 15.28 -26.23
C THR A 148 -10.28 15.85 -25.38
N GLY A 149 -9.03 15.74 -25.83
CA GLY A 149 -7.85 16.09 -25.02
C GLY A 149 -7.51 15.06 -23.94
N ALA A 150 -8.18 13.91 -23.90
CA ALA A 150 -7.86 12.83 -22.97
C ALA A 150 -6.45 12.27 -23.24
N LYS A 151 -5.65 12.08 -22.19
CA LYS A 151 -4.30 11.52 -22.30
C LYS A 151 -4.12 10.29 -21.44
N VAL A 152 -3.52 9.24 -22.01
CA VAL A 152 -3.05 8.07 -21.26
C VAL A 152 -1.54 7.98 -21.38
N THR A 153 -0.89 7.94 -20.22
CA THR A 153 0.55 7.70 -20.11
C THR A 153 0.82 6.20 -19.96
N ALA A 154 2.03 5.76 -20.30
CA ALA A 154 2.46 4.38 -20.10
C ALA A 154 2.33 3.89 -18.64
N GLY A 155 2.37 4.78 -17.65
CA GLY A 155 2.13 4.43 -16.24
C GLY A 155 0.65 4.17 -15.92
N SER A 156 -0.25 4.96 -16.50
CA SER A 156 -1.70 4.86 -16.30
C SER A 156 -2.38 3.78 -17.15
N SER A 157 -1.76 3.36 -18.27
CA SER A 157 -2.34 2.41 -19.22
C SER A 157 -2.69 1.05 -18.59
N ILE A 158 -1.90 0.59 -17.63
CA ILE A 158 -2.16 -0.67 -16.91
C ILE A 158 -3.49 -0.59 -16.17
N SER A 159 -3.77 0.53 -15.49
CA SER A 159 -5.00 0.70 -14.72
C SER A 159 -6.23 0.70 -15.63
N VAL A 160 -6.12 1.31 -16.82
CA VAL A 160 -7.22 1.36 -17.81
C VAL A 160 -7.53 -0.05 -18.32
N ILE A 161 -6.51 -0.85 -18.65
CA ILE A 161 -6.70 -2.24 -19.11
C ILE A 161 -7.28 -3.15 -18.01
N VAL A 162 -6.87 -2.97 -16.75
CA VAL A 162 -7.45 -3.74 -15.64
C VAL A 162 -8.92 -3.38 -15.44
N GLN A 163 -9.25 -2.08 -15.44
CA GLN A 163 -10.64 -1.62 -15.35
C GLN A 163 -11.49 -2.09 -16.53
N TYR A 164 -10.88 -2.21 -17.72
CA TYR A 164 -11.52 -2.78 -18.90
C TYR A 164 -11.89 -4.26 -18.68
N CYS A 165 -10.94 -5.10 -18.26
CA CYS A 165 -11.21 -6.50 -17.94
C CYS A 165 -12.25 -6.68 -16.83
N ASP A 166 -12.25 -5.82 -15.83
CA ASP A 166 -13.21 -5.86 -14.71
C ASP A 166 -14.64 -5.54 -15.16
N LYS A 167 -14.84 -4.72 -16.21
CA LYS A 167 -16.17 -4.38 -16.74
C LYS A 167 -16.72 -5.37 -17.76
N LEU A 168 -15.86 -6.13 -18.44
CA LEU A 168 -16.26 -7.04 -19.50
C LEU A 168 -17.08 -8.25 -19.03
N LEU A 169 -16.95 -8.67 -17.77
CA LEU A 169 -17.53 -9.94 -17.31
C LEU A 169 -18.32 -9.76 -16.02
N GLY A 170 -19.64 -9.61 -16.19
CA GLY A 170 -20.64 -9.82 -15.16
C GLY A 170 -20.94 -11.29 -14.87
N ASP A 171 -20.18 -12.24 -15.45
CA ASP A 171 -20.45 -13.67 -15.27
C ASP A 171 -19.46 -14.33 -14.32
N LYS A 172 -20.02 -15.12 -13.42
CA LYS A 172 -19.36 -15.70 -12.27
C LYS A 172 -18.43 -16.82 -12.76
N TYR A 173 -17.21 -16.87 -12.24
CA TYR A 173 -16.31 -18.04 -12.19
C TYR A 173 -15.02 -18.09 -13.04
N ASP A 174 -14.64 -17.07 -13.84
CA ASP A 174 -13.31 -17.07 -14.49
C ASP A 174 -12.37 -15.96 -14.01
N THR A 175 -11.07 -16.24 -13.98
CA THR A 175 -10.01 -15.34 -13.51
C THR A 175 -9.99 -14.04 -14.32
N THR A 176 -10.50 -12.96 -13.71
CA THR A 176 -10.78 -11.64 -14.33
C THR A 176 -9.53 -10.80 -14.66
N LYS A 177 -8.34 -11.39 -14.72
CA LYS A 177 -7.09 -10.64 -14.80
C LYS A 177 -6.46 -10.75 -16.19
N PRO A 178 -5.97 -9.64 -16.78
CA PRO A 178 -5.17 -9.70 -17.98
C PRO A 178 -3.90 -10.54 -17.73
N LEU A 179 -3.62 -11.47 -18.63
CA LEU A 179 -2.44 -12.31 -18.60
C LEU A 179 -1.30 -11.61 -19.34
N PHE A 180 -0.11 -11.67 -18.73
CA PHE A 180 1.09 -11.07 -19.29
C PHE A 180 2.17 -12.13 -19.41
N GLU A 181 2.54 -12.45 -20.63
CA GLU A 181 3.70 -13.29 -20.92
C GLU A 181 4.90 -12.41 -21.26
N PHE A 182 6.10 -12.86 -20.89
CA PHE A 182 7.33 -12.12 -21.11
C PHE A 182 8.36 -12.99 -21.81
N THR A 183 8.84 -12.56 -22.96
CA THR A 183 9.97 -13.17 -23.65
C THR A 183 11.23 -12.32 -23.44
N ASN A 184 12.34 -12.99 -23.14
CA ASN A 184 13.64 -12.35 -22.97
C ASN A 184 14.49 -12.59 -24.22
N HIS A 185 14.92 -11.52 -24.87
CA HIS A 185 15.71 -11.56 -26.11
C HIS A 185 17.20 -11.23 -25.88
N GLY A 186 17.67 -11.21 -24.62
CA GLY A 186 19.07 -10.95 -24.26
C GLY A 186 19.45 -9.46 -24.28
N ASP A 187 18.84 -8.69 -25.18
CA ASP A 187 18.97 -7.23 -25.29
C ASP A 187 17.69 -6.47 -24.89
N GLY A 188 16.73 -7.17 -24.26
CA GLY A 188 15.49 -6.59 -23.76
C GLY A 188 14.39 -7.63 -23.49
N PHE A 189 13.27 -7.13 -22.99
CA PHE A 189 12.05 -7.89 -22.70
C PHE A 189 10.94 -7.45 -23.63
N VAL A 190 10.22 -8.41 -24.19
CA VAL A 190 8.97 -8.19 -24.91
C VAL A 190 7.85 -8.74 -24.03
N CYS A 191 6.73 -8.02 -23.97
CA CYS A 191 5.56 -8.44 -23.22
C CYS A 191 4.41 -8.71 -24.18
N THR A 192 3.80 -9.88 -24.04
CA THR A 192 2.58 -10.26 -24.74
C THR A 192 1.41 -10.15 -23.77
N LEU A 193 0.45 -9.30 -24.09
CA LEU A 193 -0.80 -9.13 -23.35
C LEU A 193 -1.85 -10.06 -23.95
N MET A 194 -2.46 -10.89 -23.10
CA MET A 194 -3.62 -11.69 -23.44
C MET A 194 -4.81 -11.22 -22.60
N LEU A 195 -5.87 -10.81 -23.29
CA LEU A 195 -7.13 -10.41 -22.66
C LEU A 195 -7.98 -11.67 -22.38
N PRO A 196 -8.77 -11.71 -21.29
CA PRO A 196 -9.65 -12.84 -20.99
C PRO A 196 -10.67 -13.09 -22.11
N SER A 197 -11.04 -14.35 -22.27
CA SER A 197 -11.67 -15.05 -23.42
C SER A 197 -12.96 -14.48 -24.05
N SER A 198 -13.37 -13.25 -23.71
CA SER A 198 -14.57 -12.61 -24.25
C SER A 198 -14.28 -11.56 -25.32
N ASP A 199 -13.01 -11.21 -25.59
CA ASP A 199 -12.66 -10.16 -26.55
C ASP A 199 -12.07 -10.75 -27.84
N MET A 200 -12.48 -10.19 -28.99
CA MET A 200 -12.09 -10.61 -30.35
C MET A 200 -10.63 -10.24 -30.70
N LEU A 201 -9.86 -9.78 -29.71
CA LEU A 201 -8.52 -9.27 -29.90
C LEU A 201 -7.47 -10.40 -29.86
N PRO A 202 -6.62 -10.53 -30.88
CA PRO A 202 -5.49 -11.42 -30.82
C PRO A 202 -4.51 -10.98 -29.73
N PRO A 203 -3.65 -11.88 -29.22
CA PRO A 203 -2.61 -11.54 -28.25
C PRO A 203 -1.77 -10.36 -28.76
N LEU A 204 -1.70 -9.29 -27.97
CA LEU A 204 -0.96 -8.08 -28.34
C LEU A 204 0.49 -8.21 -27.91
N VAL A 205 1.42 -8.07 -28.85
CA VAL A 205 2.86 -8.08 -28.57
C VAL A 205 3.37 -6.65 -28.53
N GLY A 206 3.83 -6.20 -27.36
CA GLY A 206 4.36 -4.86 -27.18
C GLY A 206 5.80 -4.70 -27.70
N PRO A 207 6.25 -3.45 -27.88
CA PRO A 207 7.63 -3.18 -28.29
C PRO A 207 8.64 -3.67 -27.24
N LYS A 208 9.84 -4.00 -27.71
CA LYS A 208 10.94 -4.43 -26.85
C LYS A 208 11.32 -3.30 -25.89
N ALA A 209 11.42 -3.63 -24.61
CA ALA A 209 11.79 -2.68 -23.57
C ALA A 209 12.95 -3.20 -22.73
N ARG A 210 13.66 -2.27 -22.08
CA ARG A 210 14.77 -2.57 -21.16
C ARG A 210 14.39 -3.47 -19.98
N ASN A 211 13.13 -3.46 -19.55
CA ASN A 211 12.66 -4.23 -18.40
C ASN A 211 11.21 -4.70 -18.59
N LYS A 212 10.84 -5.79 -17.90
CA LYS A 212 9.48 -6.36 -17.95
C LYS A 212 8.39 -5.34 -17.61
N LYS A 213 8.64 -4.44 -16.66
CA LYS A 213 7.69 -3.39 -16.23
C LYS A 213 7.40 -2.42 -17.38
N LYS A 214 8.43 -1.95 -18.08
CA LYS A 214 8.31 -1.04 -19.22
C LYS A 214 7.70 -1.77 -20.42
N ALA A 215 8.07 -3.03 -20.66
CA ALA A 215 7.45 -3.86 -21.70
C ALA A 215 5.94 -4.00 -21.45
N LYS A 216 5.55 -4.25 -20.18
CA LYS A 216 4.17 -4.30 -19.73
C LYS A 216 3.43 -2.96 -19.93
N GLN A 217 4.06 -1.86 -19.54
CA GLN A 217 3.49 -0.52 -19.70
C GLN A 217 3.28 -0.14 -21.17
N LEU A 218 4.24 -0.50 -22.02
CA LEU A 218 4.19 -0.22 -23.46
C LEU A 218 3.15 -1.08 -24.17
N VAL A 219 3.07 -2.39 -23.87
CA VAL A 219 2.01 -3.25 -24.43
C VAL A 219 0.63 -2.79 -23.98
N CYS A 220 0.46 -2.39 -22.72
CA CYS A 220 -0.80 -1.83 -22.22
C CYS A 220 -1.14 -0.50 -22.91
N LEU A 221 -0.15 0.37 -23.15
CA LEU A 221 -0.38 1.64 -23.84
C LEU A 221 -0.81 1.41 -25.28
N ASP A 222 -0.19 0.44 -25.96
CA ASP A 222 -0.58 0.07 -27.32
C ASP A 222 -1.97 -0.57 -27.37
N ALA A 223 -2.30 -1.42 -26.39
CA ALA A 223 -3.63 -1.99 -26.23
C ALA A 223 -4.69 -0.90 -26.02
N CYS A 224 -4.44 0.12 -25.19
CA CYS A 224 -5.33 1.27 -25.06
C CYS A 224 -5.58 1.99 -26.39
N LYS A 225 -4.55 2.12 -27.24
CA LYS A 225 -4.69 2.74 -28.57
C LYS A 225 -5.55 1.89 -29.49
N GLN A 226 -5.30 0.58 -29.53
CA GLN A 226 -6.05 -0.34 -30.38
C GLN A 226 -7.53 -0.46 -29.94
N LEU A 227 -7.79 -0.54 -28.63
CA LEU A 227 -9.15 -0.54 -28.07
C LEU A 227 -9.92 0.75 -28.37
N HIS A 228 -9.24 1.90 -28.38
CA HIS A 228 -9.85 3.18 -28.80
C HIS A 228 -10.15 3.21 -30.31
N GLN A 229 -9.22 2.73 -31.15
CA GLN A 229 -9.44 2.63 -32.60
C GLN A 229 -10.57 1.67 -32.99
N LEU A 230 -10.81 0.64 -32.19
CA LEU A 230 -11.90 -0.31 -32.36
C LEU A 230 -13.25 0.19 -31.81
N GLY A 231 -13.29 1.40 -31.22
CA GLY A 231 -14.50 2.00 -30.67
C GLY A 231 -14.98 1.43 -29.34
N VAL A 232 -14.16 0.58 -28.69
CA VAL A 232 -14.49 -0.07 -27.41
C VAL A 232 -14.22 0.86 -26.22
N LEU A 233 -13.18 1.69 -26.33
CA LEU A 233 -12.96 2.82 -25.43
C LEU A 233 -13.56 4.08 -26.07
N THR A 234 -14.34 4.85 -25.32
CA THR A 234 -14.81 6.17 -25.76
C THR A 234 -13.65 7.14 -25.92
N ASP A 235 -13.88 8.24 -26.65
CA ASP A 235 -12.90 9.32 -26.81
C ASP A 235 -12.40 9.90 -25.46
N SER A 236 -13.10 9.68 -24.34
CA SER A 236 -12.63 10.04 -22.99
C SER A 236 -11.71 8.98 -22.35
N LEU A 237 -11.27 7.97 -23.11
CA LEU A 237 -10.48 6.82 -22.66
C LEU A 237 -11.16 6.06 -21.49
N CYS A 238 -12.49 6.15 -21.46
CA CYS A 238 -13.37 5.44 -20.54
C CYS A 238 -14.18 4.40 -21.32
N LEU A 239 -14.56 3.29 -20.69
CA LEU A 239 -15.46 2.31 -21.31
C LEU A 239 -16.79 2.96 -21.70
N SER A 240 -17.27 2.71 -22.92
CA SER A 240 -18.59 3.12 -23.38
C SER A 240 -19.65 2.42 -22.53
N VAL A 241 -20.42 3.20 -21.76
CA VAL A 241 -21.64 2.71 -21.14
C VAL A 241 -22.73 2.80 -22.20
N GLU A 242 -22.87 1.78 -23.02
CA GLU A 242 -24.17 1.53 -23.67
C GLU A 242 -24.96 0.63 -22.71
N GLU A 243 -25.90 1.24 -21.98
CA GLU A 243 -27.02 0.49 -21.41
C GLU A 243 -27.81 -0.12 -22.56
N PRO A 244 -28.06 -1.44 -22.58
CA PRO A 244 -28.97 -2.01 -23.56
C PRO A 244 -30.41 -1.51 -23.29
N PRO A 245 -31.24 -1.36 -24.33
CA PRO A 245 -32.62 -0.89 -24.21
C PRO A 245 -33.54 -1.83 -23.44
#